data_AF-A0AAD6TQY2-F1
#
_entry.id   AF-A0AAD6TQY2-F1
#
_cell.length_a   1.000
_cell.length_b   1.000
_cell.length_c   1.000
_cell.angle_alpha   90.00
_cell.angle_beta   90.00
_cell.angle_gamma   90.00
#
_symmetry.space_group_name_H-M   'P 1'
#
loop_
_entity.id
_entity.type
_entity.pdbx_description
1 polymer ?
#
loop_
_entity_poly.entity_id
_entity_poly.type
_entity_poly.pdbx_seq_one_letter_code
_entity_poly.pdbx_strand_id
1 'polypeptide(L)'
;MSGYSYTGGPSRCSAYWQEFTKCYASVDSPKECKLPRDDYLECVHRTKEKARNAQIQAEYVRRQAQALLDHKNELDAQADGVPTRVGLIPSPPAESK
;
A
#
# COMPACT_ATOMS: atom_id res chain seq x y z
N MET A 1 9.78 18.77 -20.10
CA MET A 1 8.36 19.16 -20.21
C MET A 1 8.05 20.11 -19.08
N SER A 2 7.75 21.35 -19.45
CA SER A 2 7.91 22.59 -18.71
C SER A 2 6.59 23.10 -18.17
N GLY A 3 6.46 23.25 -16.83
CA GLY A 3 5.52 24.14 -16.12
C GLY A 3 4.01 23.94 -16.29
N TYR A 4 3.54 23.44 -17.43
CA TYR A 4 2.17 23.48 -17.90
C TYR A 4 1.64 22.07 -18.13
N SER A 5 0.36 21.90 -17.80
CA SER A 5 -0.43 20.70 -18.03
C SER A 5 -0.88 20.62 -19.49
N TYR A 6 -1.32 19.44 -19.92
CA TYR A 6 -2.00 19.23 -21.20
C TYR A 6 -3.23 20.14 -21.38
N THR A 7 -3.88 20.51 -20.27
CA THR A 7 -5.03 21.42 -20.24
C THR A 7 -4.65 22.91 -20.33
N GLY A 8 -3.38 23.25 -20.53
CA GLY A 8 -2.89 24.64 -20.60
C GLY A 8 -2.76 25.35 -19.26
N GLY A 9 -3.28 24.77 -18.17
CA GLY A 9 -3.08 25.26 -16.80
C GLY A 9 -1.72 24.89 -16.20
N PRO A 10 -1.37 25.40 -15.01
CA PRO A 10 -0.16 24.99 -14.32
C PRO A 10 -0.18 23.47 -14.06
N SER A 11 0.95 22.82 -14.33
CA SER A 11 1.13 21.40 -14.03
C SER A 11 1.04 21.13 -12.52
N ARG A 12 0.74 19.88 -12.15
CA ARG A 12 0.59 19.46 -10.75
C ARG A 12 1.83 19.72 -9.88
N CYS A 13 3.02 19.70 -10.49
CA CYS A 13 4.30 19.93 -9.82
C CYS A 13 4.89 21.32 -10.13
N SER A 14 4.07 22.25 -10.65
CA SER A 14 4.52 23.59 -11.06
C SER A 14 5.09 24.40 -9.89
N ALA A 15 4.55 24.26 -8.68
CA ALA A 15 5.06 24.93 -7.49
C ALA A 15 6.50 24.48 -7.15
N TYR A 16 6.76 23.17 -7.11
CA TYR A 16 8.11 22.64 -6.87
C TYR A 16 9.10 23.04 -7.98
N TRP A 17 8.64 23.08 -9.23
CA TRP A 17 9.44 23.58 -10.34
C TRP A 17 9.82 25.06 -10.17
N GLN A 18 8.88 25.90 -9.72
CA GLN A 18 9.15 27.32 -9.44
C GLN A 18 10.18 27.48 -8.32
N GLU A 19 10.06 26.74 -7.23
CA GLU A 19 11.03 26.78 -6.13
C GLU A 19 12.43 26.32 -6.55
N PHE A 20 12.50 25.24 -7.34
CA PHE A 20 13.78 24.82 -7.93
C PHE A 20 14.36 25.90 -8.85
N THR A 21 13.54 26.50 -9.72
CA THR A 21 13.99 27.53 -10.66
C THR A 21 14.48 28.79 -9.93
N LYS A 22 13.78 29.21 -8.87
CA LYS A 22 14.20 30.33 -8.01
C LYS A 22 15.58 30.08 -7.40
N CYS A 23 15.77 28.91 -6.80
CA CYS A 23 17.06 28.53 -6.23
C CYS A 23 18.14 28.47 -7.32
N TYR A 24 17.86 27.78 -8.42
CA TYR A 24 18.81 27.55 -9.50
C TYR A 24 19.28 28.86 -10.16
N ALA A 25 18.41 29.86 -10.25
CA ALA A 25 18.75 31.19 -10.77
C ALA A 25 19.63 32.02 -9.81
N SER A 26 19.71 31.63 -8.54
CA SER A 26 20.41 32.40 -7.49
C SER A 26 21.80 31.85 -7.12
N VAL A 27 22.20 30.70 -7.69
CA VAL A 27 23.44 29.99 -7.34
C VAL A 27 24.30 29.70 -8.57
N ASP A 28 25.63 29.67 -8.39
CA ASP A 28 26.57 29.31 -9.45
C ASP A 28 26.66 27.79 -9.65
N SER A 29 26.37 27.01 -8.60
CA SER A 29 26.46 25.55 -8.62
C SER A 29 25.08 24.89 -8.48
N PRO A 30 24.65 24.07 -9.46
CA PRO A 30 23.41 23.29 -9.39
C PRO A 30 23.29 22.33 -8.20
N LYS A 31 24.41 22.04 -7.53
CA LYS A 31 24.44 21.14 -6.36
C LYS A 31 23.85 21.80 -5.11
N GLU A 32 23.87 23.12 -5.03
CA GLU A 32 23.36 23.88 -3.88
C GLU A 32 21.82 23.80 -3.80
N CYS A 33 21.15 23.69 -4.95
CA CYS A 33 19.70 23.51 -5.04
C CYS A 33 19.25 22.05 -5.02
N LYS A 34 20.00 21.18 -4.33
CA LYS A 34 19.69 19.74 -4.27
C LYS A 34 18.31 19.45 -3.68
N LEU A 35 17.98 20.08 -2.56
CA LEU A 35 16.70 19.87 -1.88
C LEU A 35 15.48 20.19 -2.78
N PRO A 36 15.33 21.41 -3.32
CA PRO A 36 14.17 21.72 -4.15
C PRO A 36 14.14 20.93 -5.47
N ARG A 37 15.31 20.54 -6.00
CA ARG A 37 15.38 19.63 -7.15
C ARG A 37 14.81 18.26 -6.80
N ASP A 38 15.26 17.69 -5.69
CA ASP A 38 14.87 16.34 -5.29
C ASP A 38 13.36 16.29 -4.97
N ASP A 39 12.77 17.37 -4.44
CA ASP A 39 11.33 17.50 -4.23
C ASP A 39 10.55 17.60 -5.56
N TYR A 40 11.05 18.37 -6.53
CA TYR A 40 10.45 18.39 -7.87
C TYR A 40 10.48 17.01 -8.53
N LEU A 41 11.61 16.30 -8.45
CA LEU A 41 11.74 14.95 -9.00
C LEU A 41 10.88 13.93 -8.26
N GLU A 42 10.73 14.08 -6.94
CA GLU A 42 9.81 13.27 -6.13
C GLU A 42 8.37 13.49 -6.61
N CYS A 43 7.91 14.73 -6.77
CA CYS A 43 6.55 15.02 -7.23
C CYS A 43 6.24 14.40 -8.60
N VAL A 44 7.20 14.46 -9.53
CA VAL A 44 7.04 13.93 -10.90
C VAL A 44 7.02 12.40 -10.92
N HIS A 45 7.90 11.74 -10.17
CA HIS A 45 8.09 10.29 -10.28
C HIS A 45 7.40 9.48 -9.17
N ARG A 46 7.11 10.12 -8.04
CA ARG A 46 6.47 9.54 -6.84
C ARG A 46 7.19 8.32 -6.31
N THR A 47 8.52 8.28 -6.42
CA THR A 47 9.33 7.11 -6.07
C THR A 47 9.25 6.82 -4.58
N LYS A 48 9.42 7.84 -3.74
CA LYS A 48 9.34 7.73 -2.28
C LYS A 48 7.91 7.38 -1.84
N GLU A 49 6.90 8.04 -2.40
CA GLU A 49 5.48 7.72 -2.14
C GLU A 49 5.17 6.25 -2.47
N LYS A 50 5.53 5.78 -3.67
CA LYS A 50 5.31 4.39 -4.09
C LYS A 50 6.01 3.39 -3.18
N ALA A 51 7.27 3.64 -2.84
CA ALA A 51 8.05 2.76 -1.96
C ALA A 51 7.42 2.67 -0.55
N ARG A 52 7.04 3.81 0.02
CA ARG A 52 6.36 3.85 1.32
C ARG A 52 5.02 3.13 1.28
N ASN A 53 4.22 3.33 0.24
CA ASN A 53 2.95 2.65 0.09
C ASN A 53 3.14 1.14 -0.03
N ALA A 54 4.13 0.66 -0.80
CA ALA A 54 4.45 -0.75 -0.88
C ALA A 54 4.81 -1.36 0.48
N GLN A 55 5.61 -0.65 1.29
CA GLN A 55 5.95 -1.07 2.67
C GLN A 55 4.71 -1.15 3.56
N ILE A 56 3.84 -0.14 3.52
CA ILE A 56 2.59 -0.13 4.31
C ILE A 56 1.68 -1.29 3.91
N GLN A 57 1.53 -1.54 2.61
CA GLN A 57 0.72 -2.65 2.11
C GLN A 57 1.29 -4.01 2.53
N ALA A 58 2.61 -4.18 2.45
CA ALA A 58 3.26 -5.42 2.89
C ALA A 58 3.02 -5.68 4.38
N GLU A 59 3.17 -4.65 5.23
CA GLU A 59 2.89 -4.76 6.67
C GLU A 59 1.41 -5.02 6.96
N TYR A 60 0.50 -4.39 6.20
CA TYR A 60 -0.93 -4.63 6.33
C TYR A 60 -1.29 -6.09 6.03
N VAL A 61 -0.81 -6.63 4.91
CA VAL A 61 -1.02 -8.04 4.54
C VAL A 61 -0.41 -8.99 5.57
N ARG A 62 0.79 -8.70 6.07
CA ARG A 62 1.45 -9.50 7.11
C ARG A 62 0.58 -9.60 8.37
N ARG A 63 0.05 -8.48 8.84
CA ARG A 63 -0.81 -8.42 10.03
C ARG A 63 -2.13 -9.15 9.80
N GLN A 64 -2.73 -9.02 8.62
CA GLN A 64 -3.95 -9.77 8.28
C GLN A 64 -3.72 -11.27 8.26
N ALA A 65 -2.62 -11.74 7.66
CA ALA A 65 -2.28 -13.15 7.63
C ALA A 65 -2.06 -13.71 9.05
N GLN A 66 -1.38 -12.95 9.92
CA GLN A 66 -1.21 -13.33 11.33
C GLN A 66 -2.57 -13.43 12.05
N ALA A 67 -3.42 -12.41 11.93
CA ALA A 67 -4.74 -12.43 12.55
C ALA A 67 -5.62 -13.61 12.07
N LEU A 68 -5.53 -13.99 10.80
CA LEU A 68 -6.23 -15.16 10.26
C LEU A 68 -5.68 -16.48 10.81
N LEU A 69 -4.35 -16.58 10.98
CA LEU A 69 -3.73 -17.75 11.58
C LEU A 69 -4.08 -17.87 13.07
N ASP A 70 -4.02 -16.76 13.80
CA ASP A 70 -4.38 -16.71 15.22
C ASP A 70 -5.84 -17.13 15.41
N HIS A 71 -6.76 -16.57 14.61
CA HIS A 71 -8.17 -16.97 14.62
C HIS A 71 -8.37 -18.46 14.28
N LYS A 72 -7.61 -19.01 13.32
CA LYS A 72 -7.66 -20.45 13.03
C LYS A 72 -7.20 -21.29 14.22
N ASN A 73 -6.08 -20.93 14.84
CA ASN A 73 -5.56 -21.62 16.01
C ASN A 73 -6.54 -21.56 17.19
N GLU A 74 -7.24 -20.44 17.37
CA GLU A 74 -8.30 -20.29 18.37
C GLU A 74 -9.48 -21.23 18.08
N LEU A 75 -9.94 -21.32 16.83
CA LEU A 75 -11.01 -22.24 16.42
C LEU A 75 -10.60 -23.71 16.62
N ASP A 76 -9.38 -24.07 16.25
CA ASP A 76 -8.86 -25.44 16.39
C ASP A 76 -8.72 -25.81 17.88
N ALA A 77 -8.18 -24.92 18.72
CA ALA A 77 -8.10 -25.12 20.17
C ALA A 77 -9.48 -25.27 20.82
N GLN A 78 -10.49 -24.55 20.32
CA GLN A 78 -11.86 -24.69 20.79
C GLN A 78 -12.51 -26.00 20.31
N ALA A 79 -12.19 -26.47 19.10
CA ALA A 79 -12.65 -27.76 18.59
C ALA A 79 -12.06 -28.94 19.38
N ASP A 80 -10.79 -28.86 19.79
CA ASP A 80 -10.11 -29.88 20.59
C ASP A 80 -10.67 -30.01 22.02
N GLY A 81 -11.24 -28.93 22.57
CA GLY A 81 -11.87 -28.90 23.90
C GLY A 81 -13.33 -29.33 23.96
N VAL A 82 -13.99 -29.51 22.81
CA VAL A 82 -15.38 -29.98 22.72
C VAL A 82 -15.37 -31.48 22.46
N PRO A 83 -15.90 -32.34 23.35
CA PRO A 83 -16.07 -33.74 23.03
C PRO A 83 -17.08 -33.86 21.89
N THR A 84 -16.59 -33.94 20.66
CA THR A 84 -17.42 -34.13 19.48
C THR A 84 -18.01 -35.53 19.54
N ARG A 85 -19.16 -35.63 20.21
CA ARG A 85 -20.13 -36.72 20.03
C ARG A 85 -21.38 -36.14 19.37
N VAL A 86 -21.19 -35.54 18.20
CA VAL A 86 -22.30 -35.19 17.31
C VAL A 86 -22.24 -36.14 16.13
N GLY A 87 -23.14 -37.12 16.14
CA GLY A 87 -23.35 -38.01 15.01
C GLY A 87 -23.87 -37.21 13.81
N LEU A 88 -22.98 -36.96 12.85
CA LEU A 88 -23.35 -36.33 11.60
C LEU A 88 -23.82 -37.42 10.61
N ILE A 89 -25.15 -37.41 10.41
CA ILE A 89 -25.98 -38.00 9.33
C ILE A 89 -26.23 -39.53 9.37
N PRO A 90 -27.46 -39.99 9.67
CA PRO A 90 -27.94 -41.31 9.26
C PRO A 90 -28.20 -41.31 7.74
N SER A 91 -27.71 -42.35 7.05
CA SER A 91 -28.05 -42.63 5.64
C SER A 91 -29.57 -42.63 5.41
N PRO A 92 -30.06 -42.16 4.25
CA PRO A 92 -31.48 -42.21 3.93
C PRO A 92 -31.98 -43.67 3.88
N PRO A 93 -33.25 -43.93 4.23
CA PRO A 93 -33.78 -45.28 4.32
C PRO A 93 -33.83 -45.96 2.94
N ALA A 94 -33.47 -47.24 2.91
CA ALA A 94 -33.64 -48.11 1.76
C ALA A 94 -35.14 -48.24 1.41
N GLU A 95 -35.51 -47.81 0.22
CA GLU A 95 -36.81 -48.12 -0.37
C GLU A 95 -36.86 -49.62 -0.70
N SER A 96 -37.85 -50.31 -0.13
CA SER A 96 -38.28 -51.63 -0.57
C SER A 96 -39.76 -51.56 -0.92
N LYS A 97 -40.07 -51.48 -2.22
CA LYS A 97 -41.10 -52.27 -2.90
C LYS A 97 -41.03 -52.07 -4.42
#